data_AF-A0A9X4JW29-F1
#
_entry.id   AF-A0A9X4JW29-F1
#
_cell.length_a   1.000
_cell.length_b   1.000
_cell.length_c   1.000
_cell.angle_alpha   90.00
_cell.angle_beta   90.00
_cell.angle_gamma   90.00
#
_symmetry.space_group_name_H-M   'P 1'
#
loop_
_entity.id
_entity.type
_entity.pdbx_description
1 polymer ?
#
loop_
_entity_poly.entity_id
_entity_poly.type
_entity_poly.pdbx_seq_one_letter_code
_entity_poly.pdbx_strand_id
1 'polypeptide(L)'
;MKSGNNATNLLTIKNLKDLIKELKDEGKTLFVSTHLLDPIENICSRIIVLKRGKIIADGSLEKLRSRLGEEQASLEEVFLGVTADA
;
A
#
# COMPACT_ATOMS: atom_id res chain seq x y z
N MET A 1 33.86 5.97 16.56
CA MET A 1 32.93 5.21 17.41
C MET A 1 31.55 5.26 16.77
N LYS A 2 30.96 4.09 16.51
CA LYS A 2 29.64 3.79 15.90
C LYS A 2 29.46 4.10 14.41
N SER A 3 30.01 3.16 13.64
CA SER A 3 29.46 2.68 12.36
C SER A 3 28.04 2.14 12.55
N GLY A 4 27.17 2.44 11.58
CA GLY A 4 26.00 1.61 11.22
C GLY A 4 24.71 1.84 11.99
N ASN A 5 23.73 2.51 11.38
CA ASN A 5 22.33 2.43 11.78
C ASN A 5 21.38 2.55 10.57
N ASN A 6 21.58 1.69 9.55
CA ASN A 6 20.63 1.52 8.44
C ASN A 6 19.87 0.18 8.51
N ALA A 7 20.11 -0.65 9.53
CA ALA A 7 19.47 -1.97 9.70
C ALA A 7 18.17 -1.95 10.53
N THR A 8 17.93 -0.88 11.30
CA THR A 8 16.77 -0.77 12.19
C THR A 8 15.46 -0.54 11.43
N ASN A 9 15.49 0.14 10.27
CA ASN A 9 14.28 0.38 9.46
C ASN A 9 13.70 -0.90 8.85
N LEU A 10 14.54 -1.81 8.35
CA LEU A 10 14.06 -3.04 7.70
C LEU A 10 13.39 -4.01 8.70
N LEU A 11 13.98 -4.12 9.91
CA LEU A 11 13.43 -4.93 11.00
C LEU A 11 12.11 -4.34 11.52
N THR A 12 12.03 -3.02 11.67
CA THR A 12 10.82 -2.34 12.16
C THR A 12 9.65 -2.49 11.18
N ILE A 13 9.92 -2.35 9.88
CA ILE A 13 8.89 -2.54 8.84
C ILE A 13 8.43 -4.01 8.82
N LYS A 14 9.35 -4.98 8.92
CA LYS A 14 8.96 -6.39 8.99
C LYS A 14 8.09 -6.70 10.21
N ASN A 15 8.49 -6.22 11.39
CA ASN A 15 7.70 -6.39 12.61
C ASN A 15 6.32 -5.75 12.52
N LEU A 16 6.22 -4.57 11.88
CA LEU A 16 4.94 -3.93 11.62
C LEU A 16 4.06 -4.76 10.68
N LYS A 17 4.64 -5.36 9.62
CA LYS A 17 3.91 -6.24 8.70
C LYS A 17 3.34 -7.46 9.43
N ASP A 18 4.17 -8.10 10.26
CA ASP A 18 3.78 -9.28 11.01
C ASP A 18 2.64 -8.94 12.00
N LEU A 19 2.75 -7.81 12.70
CA LEU A 19 1.68 -7.31 13.58
C LEU A 19 0.37 -7.03 12.83
N ILE A 20 0.43 -6.37 11.68
CA ILE A 20 -0.76 -6.07 10.87
C ILE A 20 -1.43 -7.37 10.40
N LYS A 21 -0.64 -8.38 10.07
CA LYS A 21 -1.14 -9.70 9.66
C LYS A 21 -1.82 -10.43 10.83
N GLU A 22 -1.22 -10.45 12.01
CA GLU A 22 -1.81 -11.03 13.22
C GLU A 22 -3.16 -10.35 13.55
N LEU A 23 -3.20 -9.02 13.57
CA LEU A 23 -4.43 -8.27 13.83
C LEU A 23 -5.53 -8.58 12.80
N LYS A 24 -5.15 -8.75 11.52
CA LYS A 24 -6.08 -9.17 10.47
C LYS A 24 -6.60 -10.59 10.73
N ASP A 25 -5.74 -11.52 11.12
CA ASP A 25 -6.10 -12.91 11.41
C ASP A 25 -7.02 -13.00 12.65
N GLU A 26 -6.94 -12.04 13.58
CA GLU A 26 -7.90 -11.84 14.68
C GLU A 26 -9.22 -11.19 14.25
N GLY A 27 -9.42 -10.90 12.96
CA GLY A 27 -10.63 -10.29 12.42
C GLY A 27 -10.72 -8.77 12.60
N LYS A 28 -9.61 -8.09 12.92
CA LYS A 28 -9.58 -6.62 13.03
C LYS A 28 -9.51 -5.98 11.64
N THR A 29 -10.13 -4.80 11.52
CA THR A 29 -9.98 -3.94 10.34
C THR A 29 -9.00 -2.81 10.65
N LEU A 30 -7.96 -2.68 9.83
CA LEU A 30 -6.97 -1.61 9.93
C LEU A 30 -7.16 -0.62 8.78
N PHE A 31 -7.27 0.66 9.10
CA PHE A 31 -7.26 1.74 8.12
C PHE A 31 -5.90 2.46 8.17
N VAL A 32 -5.20 2.48 7.03
CA VAL A 32 -3.89 3.11 6.91
C VAL A 32 -3.95 4.21 5.85
N SER A 33 -3.63 5.45 6.25
CA SER A 33 -3.40 6.56 5.32
C SER A 33 -1.93 6.94 5.35
N THR A 34 -1.23 6.76 4.23
CA THR A 34 0.17 7.17 4.10
C THR A 34 0.44 7.61 2.66
N HIS A 35 1.51 8.37 2.50
CA HIS A 35 2.07 8.73 1.19
C HIS A 35 3.19 7.77 0.76
N LEU A 36 3.59 6.84 1.62
CA LEU A 36 4.59 5.81 1.32
C LEU A 36 3.89 4.61 0.68
N LEU A 37 3.94 4.50 -0.64
CA LEU A 37 3.21 3.48 -1.39
C LEU A 37 3.91 2.12 -1.39
N ASP A 38 5.24 2.07 -1.54
CA ASP A 38 6.00 0.80 -1.63
C ASP A 38 5.82 -0.14 -0.43
N PRO A 39 5.86 0.33 0.83
CA PRO A 39 5.67 -0.55 1.97
C PRO A 39 4.24 -1.11 2.03
N ILE A 40 3.26 -0.32 1.57
CA ILE A 40 1.83 -0.58 1.68
C ILE A 40 1.32 -1.55 0.62
N GLU A 41 1.93 -1.55 -0.57
CA GLU A 41 1.60 -2.50 -1.63
C GLU A 41 1.58 -3.95 -1.12
N ASN A 42 2.52 -4.28 -0.24
CA ASN A 42 2.70 -5.62 0.32
C ASN A 42 1.91 -5.88 1.62
N ILE A 43 1.10 -4.92 2.09
CA ILE A 43 0.38 -4.98 3.37
C ILE A 43 -1.13 -4.95 3.16
N CYS A 44 -1.60 -4.08 2.26
CA CYS A 44 -3.03 -3.84 2.08
C CYS A 44 -3.69 -4.90 1.19
N SER A 45 -4.87 -5.37 1.61
CA SER A 45 -5.73 -6.24 0.79
C SER A 45 -6.62 -5.45 -0.16
N ARG A 46 -6.91 -4.19 0.16
CA ARG A 46 -7.77 -3.28 -0.58
C ARG A 46 -7.19 -1.88 -0.53
N ILE A 47 -7.29 -1.17 -1.65
CA ILE A 47 -6.73 0.15 -1.89
C ILE A 47 -7.87 1.04 -2.34
N ILE A 48 -7.95 2.23 -1.72
CA ILE A 48 -8.92 3.27 -2.07
C ILE A 48 -8.12 4.53 -2.40
N VAL A 49 -8.33 5.06 -3.61
CA VAL A 49 -7.73 6.32 -4.05
C VAL A 49 -8.77 7.42 -3.96
N LEU A 50 -8.46 8.46 -3.19
CA LEU A 50 -9.29 9.64 -2.98
C LEU A 50 -8.70 10.83 -3.71
N LYS A 51 -9.52 11.52 -4.52
CA LYS A 51 -9.16 12.79 -5.17
C LYS A 51 -10.30 13.78 -5.00
N ARG A 52 -10.00 14.95 -4.41
CA ARG A 52 -10.97 16.04 -4.17
C ARG A 52 -12.27 15.56 -3.50
N GLY A 53 -12.15 14.73 -2.47
CA GLY A 53 -13.29 14.21 -1.71
C GLY A 53 -14.11 13.12 -2.42
N LYS A 54 -13.66 12.62 -3.58
CA LYS A 54 -14.30 11.52 -4.30
C LYS A 54 -13.39 10.30 -4.37
N ILE A 55 -14.00 9.12 -4.26
CA ILE A 55 -13.31 7.85 -4.52
C ILE A 55 -13.20 7.69 -6.04
N ILE A 56 -11.97 7.62 -6.55
CA ILE A 56 -11.69 7.46 -7.98
C ILE A 56 -11.18 6.05 -8.33
N ALA A 57 -10.69 5.30 -7.33
CA ALA A 57 -10.42 3.88 -7.42
C ALA A 57 -10.69 3.17 -6.09
N ASP A 58 -11.12 1.92 -6.20
CA ASP A 58 -11.46 1.05 -5.09
C ASP A 58 -11.34 -0.42 -5.51
N GLY A 59 -10.39 -1.14 -4.89
CA GLY A 59 -10.20 -2.57 -5.18
C GLY A 59 -8.89 -3.13 -4.64
N SER A 60 -8.62 -4.40 -4.96
CA SER A 60 -7.28 -4.97 -4.80
C SER A 60 -6.32 -4.36 -5.81
N LEU A 61 -5.02 -4.44 -5.54
CA LEU A 61 -3.98 -4.00 -6.48
C LEU A 61 -4.15 -4.67 -7.86
N GLU A 62 -4.39 -5.97 -7.89
CA GLU A 62 -4.65 -6.74 -9.12
C GLU A 62 -5.83 -6.18 -9.92
N LYS A 63 -6.96 -5.87 -9.24
CA LYS A 63 -8.11 -5.27 -9.91
C LYS A 63 -7.79 -3.88 -10.49
N LEU A 64 -6.96 -3.11 -9.79
CA LEU A 64 -6.54 -1.79 -10.27
C LEU A 64 -5.56 -1.90 -11.44
N ARG A 65 -4.64 -2.86 -11.43
CA ARG A 65 -3.74 -3.21 -12.53
C ARG A 65 -4.52 -3.57 -13.80
N SER A 66 -5.47 -4.48 -13.69
CA SER A 66 -6.29 -4.87 -14.85
C SER A 66 -7.16 -3.73 -15.38
N ARG A 67 -7.54 -2.76 -14.54
CA ARG A 67 -8.25 -1.54 -14.98
C ARG A 67 -7.36 -0.65 -15.86
N LEU A 68 -6.06 -0.62 -15.61
CA LEU A 68 -5.09 0.14 -16.40
C LEU A 68 -4.52 -0.66 -17.59
N GLY A 69 -4.78 -1.96 -17.65
CA GLY A 69 -4.17 -2.85 -18.65
C GLY A 69 -2.69 -3.16 -18.38
N GLU A 70 -2.22 -2.89 -17.17
CA GLU A 70 -0.82 -3.03 -16.77
C GLU A 70 -0.69 -4.03 -15.61
N GLU A 71 -0.55 -5.31 -15.95
CA GLU A 71 -0.54 -6.43 -15.00
C GLU A 71 0.65 -6.43 -14.02
N GLN A 72 1.70 -5.64 -14.29
CA GLN A 72 2.91 -5.55 -13.46
C GLN A 72 3.14 -4.17 -12.85
N ALA A 73 2.19 -3.23 -12.99
CA ALA A 73 2.35 -1.88 -12.46
C ALA A 73 2.46 -1.87 -10.93
N SER A 74 3.45 -1.18 -10.39
CA SER A 74 3.56 -0.86 -8.97
C SER A 74 2.33 -0.08 -8.47
N LEU A 75 2.12 -0.04 -7.16
CA LEU A 75 1.08 0.80 -6.58
C LEU A 75 1.27 2.29 -6.92
N GLU A 76 2.50 2.75 -7.07
CA GLU A 76 2.81 4.12 -7.49
C GLU A 76 2.32 4.40 -8.92
N GLU A 77 2.65 3.54 -9.87
CA GLU A 77 2.19 3.65 -11.26
C GLU A 77 0.67 3.59 -11.34
N VAL A 78 0.04 2.68 -10.58
CA VAL A 78 -1.42 2.58 -10.48
C VAL A 78 -2.03 3.89 -9.95
N PHE A 79 -1.45 4.47 -8.91
CA PHE A 79 -1.91 5.74 -8.35
C PHE A 79 -1.78 6.88 -9.36
N LEU A 80 -0.67 6.96 -10.09
CA LEU A 80 -0.46 7.96 -11.14
C LEU A 80 -1.47 7.79 -12.29
N GLY A 81 -1.68 6.56 -12.78
CA GLY A 81 -2.63 6.29 -13.86
C GLY A 81 -4.06 6.69 -13.49
N VAL A 82 -4.54 6.22 -12.33
CA VAL A 82 -5.91 6.53 -11.88
C VAL A 82 -6.10 8.02 -11.58
N THR A 83 -5.07 8.70 -11.08
CA THR A 83 -5.16 10.15 -10.81
C THR A 83 -5.00 11.00 -12.06
N ALA A 84 -4.39 10.51 -13.13
CA ALA A 84 -4.30 11.20 -14.42
C ALA A 84 -5.64 11.19 -15.19
N ASP A 85 -6.38 10.09 -15.12
CA ASP A 85 -7.64 9.88 -15.87
C ASP A 85 -8.90 10.50 -15.22
N ALA A 86 -8.79 11.08 -14.02
CA ALA A 86 -9.92 11.53 -13.18
C ALA A 86 -10.04 13.05 -12.96
#